data_AF-A0A2V6RJH2-F1
#
_entry.id   AF-A0A2V6RJH2-F1
#
_cell.length_a   1.000
_cell.length_b   1.000
_cell.length_c   1.000
_cell.angle_alpha   90.00
_cell.angle_beta   90.00
_cell.angle_gamma   90.00
#
_symmetry.space_group_name_H-M   'P 1'
#
loop_
_entity.id
_entity.type
_entity.pdbx_description
1 polymer ?
#
loop_
_entity_poly.entity_id
_entity_poly.type
_entity_poly.pdbx_seq_one_letter_code
_entity_poly.pdbx_strand_id
1 'polypeptide(L)'
;ERVTFLVRAHADAKRYLCAADPGYYDTLSPGSKHTLALQGGIMTADEAVSVATRPWWPDALRLRRWDDEAKIVGKSTRPLSTWGPLLRKYFADSR
;
A
#
# COMPACT_ATOMS: atom_id res chain seq x y z
N GLU A 1 -14.02 -3.83 7.34
CA GLU A 1 -13.85 -3.74 5.86
C GLU A 1 -12.72 -2.82 5.40
N ARG A 2 -12.57 -1.58 5.90
CA ARG A 2 -11.48 -0.67 5.46
C ARG A 2 -10.08 -1.26 5.60
N VAL A 3 -9.75 -1.85 6.75
CA VAL A 3 -8.41 -2.42 6.98
C VAL A 3 -8.10 -3.54 5.99
N THR A 4 -9.02 -4.48 5.80
CA THR A 4 -8.83 -5.61 4.88
C THR A 4 -8.70 -5.14 3.43
N PHE A 5 -9.48 -4.13 3.03
CA PHE A 5 -9.33 -3.50 1.72
C PHE A 5 -7.93 -2.89 1.53
N LEU A 6 -7.43 -2.10 2.48
CA LEU A 6 -6.14 -1.42 2.34
C LEU A 6 -4.98 -2.41 2.24
N VAL A 7 -5.01 -3.49 3.04
CA VAL A 7 -4.02 -4.57 2.95
C VAL A 7 -4.09 -5.25 1.57
N ARG A 8 -5.28 -5.55 1.06
CA ARG A 8 -5.44 -6.15 -0.27
C ARG A 8 -4.98 -5.21 -1.40
N ALA A 9 -5.29 -3.93 -1.29
CA ALA A 9 -5.11 -2.95 -2.36
C ALA A 9 -3.67 -2.41 -2.50
N HIS A 10 -2.77 -2.66 -1.53
CA HIS A 10 -1.45 -2.02 -1.53
C HIS A 10 -0.59 -2.37 -2.78
N ALA A 11 -0.73 -3.57 -3.35
CA ALA A 11 -0.03 -3.95 -4.58
C ALA A 11 -0.60 -3.22 -5.81
N ASP A 12 -1.94 -3.18 -5.95
CA ASP A 12 -2.63 -2.40 -6.98
C ASP A 12 -2.26 -0.91 -6.89
N ALA A 13 -2.19 -0.37 -5.67
CA ALA A 13 -1.78 1.01 -5.43
C ALA A 13 -0.37 1.28 -5.96
N LYS A 14 0.58 0.34 -5.81
CA LYS A 14 1.92 0.47 -6.42
C LYS A 14 1.82 0.61 -7.94
N ARG A 15 1.09 -0.30 -8.59
CA ARG A 15 0.93 -0.34 -10.06
C ARG A 15 0.30 0.95 -10.58
N TYR A 16 -0.71 1.45 -9.87
CA TYR A 16 -1.38 2.72 -10.17
C TYR A 16 -0.46 3.92 -10.04
N LEU A 17 0.33 4.01 -8.96
CA LEU A 17 1.20 5.16 -8.74
C LEU A 17 2.30 5.25 -9.78
N CYS A 18 2.86 4.12 -10.21
CA CYS A 18 3.77 4.11 -11.36
C CYS A 18 3.12 4.58 -12.67
N ALA A 19 1.79 4.49 -12.80
CA ALA A 19 1.05 4.96 -13.97
C ALA A 19 0.67 6.45 -13.86
N ALA A 20 0.26 6.88 -12.67
CA ALA A 20 -0.38 8.18 -12.45
C ALA A 20 0.57 9.29 -11.97
N ASP A 21 1.74 8.93 -11.41
CA ASP A 21 2.68 9.87 -10.80
C ASP A 21 4.06 9.75 -11.50
N PRO A 22 4.38 10.67 -12.44
CA PRO A 22 5.65 10.65 -13.15
C PRO A 22 6.84 10.66 -12.18
N GLY A 23 7.72 9.66 -12.31
CA GLY A 23 8.89 9.49 -11.45
C GLY A 23 8.66 8.58 -10.23
N TYR A 24 7.43 8.18 -9.91
CA TYR A 24 7.18 7.26 -8.79
C TYR A 24 7.84 5.89 -8.99
N TYR A 25 7.94 5.41 -10.24
CA TYR A 25 8.68 4.17 -10.53
C TYR A 25 10.14 4.26 -10.07
N ASP A 26 10.77 5.42 -10.21
CA ASP A 26 12.20 5.58 -9.89
C ASP A 26 12.46 5.58 -8.38
N THR A 27 11.48 5.97 -7.56
CA THR A 27 11.58 5.92 -6.11
C THR A 27 11.45 4.51 -5.53
N LEU A 28 11.00 3.54 -6.33
CA LEU A 28 10.86 2.15 -5.87
C LEU A 28 12.22 1.51 -5.59
N SER A 29 12.29 0.75 -4.49
CA SER A 29 13.45 -0.11 -4.22
C SER A 29 13.57 -1.22 -5.27
N PRO A 30 14.76 -1.83 -5.45
CA PRO A 30 14.95 -2.92 -6.40
C PRO A 30 13.94 -4.07 -6.23
N GLY A 31 13.66 -4.46 -4.99
CA GLY A 31 12.65 -5.49 -4.69
C GLY A 31 11.22 -5.08 -5.05
N SER A 32 10.87 -3.80 -4.89
CA SER A 32 9.55 -3.28 -5.29
C SER A 32 9.40 -3.23 -6.81
N LYS A 33 10.46 -2.91 -7.56
CA LYS A 33 10.50 -2.97 -9.03
C LYS A 33 10.38 -4.42 -9.54
N HIS A 34 11.11 -5.35 -8.92
CA HIS A 34 11.02 -6.77 -9.29
C HIS A 34 9.60 -7.33 -9.08
N THR A 35 9.02 -7.11 -7.90
CA THR A 35 7.66 -7.56 -7.61
C THR A 35 6.60 -6.84 -8.43
N LEU A 36 6.84 -5.61 -8.90
CA LEU A 36 5.92 -4.91 -9.79
C LEU A 36 5.75 -5.68 -11.11
N ALA A 37 6.85 -6.17 -11.70
CA ALA A 37 6.80 -6.96 -12.93
C ALA A 37 5.97 -8.24 -12.75
N LEU A 38 6.14 -8.93 -11.61
CA LEU A 38 5.38 -10.14 -11.28
C LEU A 38 3.89 -9.87 -10.99
N GLN A 39 3.55 -8.64 -10.62
CA GLN A 39 2.19 -8.21 -10.28
C GLN A 39 1.40 -7.66 -11.48
N GLY A 40 1.91 -7.83 -12.71
CA GLY A 40 1.26 -7.34 -13.92
C GLY A 40 1.69 -5.94 -14.35
N GLY A 41 2.82 -5.43 -13.83
CA GLY A 41 3.42 -4.19 -14.29
C GLY A 41 2.65 -2.93 -13.94
N ILE A 42 3.00 -1.83 -14.60
CA ILE A 42 2.30 -0.54 -14.48
C ILE A 42 0.88 -0.69 -15.01
N MET A 43 -0.11 -0.11 -14.31
CA MET A 43 -1.51 -0.18 -14.74
C MET A 43 -1.74 0.55 -16.07
N THR A 44 -2.63 0.00 -16.88
CA THR A 44 -3.25 0.69 -18.02
C THR A 44 -4.21 1.78 -17.56
N ALA A 45 -4.61 2.66 -18.48
CA ALA A 45 -5.60 3.71 -18.19
C ALA A 45 -6.93 3.11 -17.68
N ASP A 46 -7.40 2.03 -18.29
CA ASP A 46 -8.67 1.38 -17.91
C ASP A 46 -8.60 0.73 -16.52
N GLU A 47 -7.49 0.06 -16.20
CA GLU A 47 -7.25 -0.45 -14.85
C GLU A 47 -7.22 0.68 -13.82
N ALA A 48 -6.55 1.79 -14.15
CA ALA A 48 -6.42 2.95 -13.27
C ALA A 48 -7.77 3.60 -12.96
N VAL A 49 -8.62 3.79 -13.98
CA VAL A 49 -10.00 4.29 -13.81
C VAL A 49 -10.81 3.33 -12.94
N SER A 50 -10.72 2.02 -13.19
CA SER A 50 -11.47 1.01 -12.43
C SER A 50 -11.15 1.04 -10.94
N VAL A 51 -9.87 1.06 -10.56
CA VAL A 51 -9.48 1.06 -9.14
C VAL A 51 -9.75 2.38 -8.43
N ALA A 52 -9.70 3.51 -9.16
CA ALA A 52 -9.94 4.84 -8.60
C ALA A 52 -11.37 5.03 -8.09
N THR A 53 -12.33 4.22 -8.55
CA THR A 53 -13.72 4.24 -8.06
C THR A 53 -13.91 3.61 -6.68
N ARG A 54 -12.90 2.91 -6.15
CA ARG A 54 -13.02 2.17 -4.89
C ARG A 54 -13.08 3.13 -3.68
N PRO A 55 -13.99 2.94 -2.71
CA PRO A 55 -14.24 3.92 -1.62
C PRO A 55 -13.04 4.37 -0.80
N TRP A 56 -12.06 3.49 -0.57
CA TRP A 56 -10.86 3.80 0.23
C TRP A 56 -9.58 3.90 -0.61
N TRP A 57 -9.71 4.13 -1.92
CA TRP A 57 -8.56 4.23 -2.81
C TRP A 57 -7.56 5.31 -2.38
N PRO A 58 -7.96 6.54 -1.99
CA PRO A 58 -7.00 7.54 -1.53
C PRO A 58 -6.16 7.09 -0.33
N ASP A 59 -6.72 6.28 0.57
CA ASP A 59 -6.00 5.73 1.71
C ASP A 59 -5.04 4.61 1.30
N ALA A 60 -5.38 3.80 0.30
CA ALA A 60 -4.49 2.78 -0.24
C ALA A 60 -3.25 3.42 -0.85
N LEU A 61 -3.40 4.56 -1.55
CA LEU A 61 -2.29 5.33 -2.11
C LEU A 61 -1.38 5.93 -1.02
N ARG A 62 -1.95 6.38 0.11
CA ARG A 62 -1.19 6.86 1.28
C ARG A 62 -0.41 5.71 1.93
N LEU A 63 -1.10 4.59 2.20
CA LEU A 63 -0.47 3.41 2.80
C LEU A 63 0.68 2.91 1.93
N ARG A 64 0.52 2.91 0.61
CA ARG A 64 1.56 2.52 -0.33
C ARG A 64 2.80 3.42 -0.28
N ARG A 65 2.62 4.73 -0.16
CA ARG A 65 3.76 5.66 0.02
C ARG A 65 4.52 5.36 1.31
N TRP A 66 3.79 5.14 2.41
CA TRP A 66 4.42 4.76 3.67
C TRP A 66 5.17 3.44 3.59
N ASP A 67 4.64 2.44 2.86
CA ASP A 67 5.34 1.17 2.57
C ASP A 67 6.67 1.41 1.84
N ASP A 68 6.68 2.27 0.82
CA ASP A 68 7.90 2.59 0.09
C ASP A 68 8.95 3.36 0.91
N GLU A 69 8.50 4.26 1.79
CA GLU A 69 9.35 5.05 2.68
C GLU A 69 9.88 4.25 3.89
N ALA A 70 9.26 3.13 4.25
CA ALA A 70 9.57 2.32 5.44
C ALA A 70 10.81 1.42 5.28
N LYS A 71 11.86 1.90 4.59
CA LYS A 71 13.07 1.12 4.23
C LYS A 71 14.35 1.65 4.89
N ILE A 72 14.24 2.51 5.90
CA ILE A 72 15.38 3.10 6.62
C ILE A 72 15.86 2.14 7.72
N VAL A 73 17.02 1.52 7.49
CA VAL A 73 17.66 0.62 8.46
C VAL A 73 18.00 1.39 9.75
N GLY A 74 17.68 0.81 10.90
CA GLY A 74 17.97 1.39 12.21
C GLY A 74 17.04 2.53 12.64
N LYS A 75 16.02 2.90 11.85
CA LYS A 75 15.04 3.91 12.26
C LYS A 75 14.27 3.45 13.48
N SER A 76 14.35 4.21 14.56
CA SER A 76 13.57 3.95 15.78
C SER A 76 12.08 4.08 15.48
N THR A 77 11.30 3.08 15.90
CA THR A 77 9.84 3.05 15.77
C THR A 77 9.23 2.52 17.07
N ARG A 78 7.92 2.74 17.24
CA ARG A 78 7.20 2.19 18.39
C ARG A 78 7.21 0.66 18.31
N PRO A 79 7.42 -0.07 19.42
CA PRO A 79 7.38 -1.53 19.41
C PRO A 79 5.97 -2.02 19.06
N LEU A 80 5.88 -3.24 18.52
CA LEU A 80 4.60 -3.85 18.11
C LEU A 80 3.56 -3.86 19.25
N SER A 81 4.01 -4.05 20.50
CA SER A 81 3.16 -4.05 21.70
C SER A 81 2.33 -2.77 21.86
N THR A 82 2.82 -1.64 21.34
CA THR A 82 2.10 -0.35 21.36
C THR A 82 0.75 -0.43 20.63
N TRP A 83 0.65 -1.28 19.62
CA TRP A 83 -0.56 -1.42 18.80
C TRP A 83 -1.53 -2.45 19.36
N GLY A 84 -1.13 -3.28 20.34
CA GLY A 84 -1.95 -4.34 20.93
C GLY A 84 -3.33 -3.88 21.45
N PRO A 85 -3.42 -2.76 22.21
CA PRO A 85 -4.71 -2.22 22.64
C PRO A 85 -5.63 -1.83 21.48
N LEU A 86 -5.08 -1.24 20.41
CA LEU A 86 -5.85 -0.87 19.22
C LEU A 86 -6.33 -2.10 18.45
N LEU A 87 -5.45 -3.09 18.27
CA LEU A 87 -5.81 -4.35 17.63
C LEU A 87 -6.94 -5.04 18.38
N ARG A 88 -6.86 -5.13 19.72
CA ARG A 88 -7.96 -5.69 20.52
C ARG A 88 -9.24 -4.86 20.38
N LYS A 89 -9.16 -3.53 20.49
CA LYS A 89 -10.34 -2.66 20.36
C LYS A 89 -11.09 -2.87 19.04
N TYR A 90 -10.38 -3.04 17.93
CA TYR A 90 -10.99 -3.12 16.60
C TYR A 90 -11.20 -4.55 16.08
N PHE A 91 -10.58 -5.57 16.70
CA PHE A 91 -10.61 -6.94 16.18
C PHE A 91 -10.94 -8.03 17.23
N ALA A 92 -11.00 -7.72 18.53
CA ALA A 92 -11.22 -8.76 19.57
C ALA A 92 -12.60 -9.42 19.52
N ASP A 93 -13.63 -8.75 18.98
CA ASP A 93 -15.00 -9.27 18.88
C ASP A 93 -15.42 -9.65 17.45
N SER A 94 -14.44 -9.95 16.59
CA SER A 94 -14.73 -10.42 15.22
C SER A 94 -15.16 -11.89 15.23
N ARG A 95 -16.36 -12.19 15.75
CA ARG A 95 -17.09 -13.42 15.45
C ARG A 95 -18.03 -13.19 14.27
#